data_AF-A0AAV3UMW3-F1
#
_entry.id   AF-A0AAV3UMW3-F1
#
_cell.length_a   1.000
_cell.length_b   1.000
_cell.length_c   1.000
_cell.angle_alpha   90.00
_cell.angle_beta   90.00
_cell.angle_gamma   90.00
#
_symmetry.space_group_name_H-M   'P 1'
#
loop_
_entity.id
_entity.type
_entity.pdbx_description
1 polymer ?
#
loop_
_entity_poly.entity_id
_entity_poly.type
_entity_poly.pdbx_seq_one_letter_code
_entity_poly.pdbx_strand_id
1 'polypeptide(L)' 'MNRFVSDPLEPLGIVMGTLLVLIGIATLVGTPWASKSGSALIMIGQIFGALSAIGIGAALAWVSRA' A
#
# COMPACT_ATOMS: atom_id res chain seq x y z
N MET A 1 14.86 -4.27 -28.16
CA MET A 1 13.90 -3.24 -27.70
C MET A 1 14.00 -3.17 -26.18
N ASN A 2 14.13 -1.99 -25.58
CA ASN A 2 14.16 -1.88 -24.11
C ASN A 2 12.80 -2.32 -23.55
N ARG A 3 12.77 -3.25 -22.59
CA ARG A 3 11.52 -3.73 -21.97
C ARG A 3 10.63 -2.60 -21.43
N PHE A 4 11.23 -1.52 -20.92
CA PHE A 4 10.53 -0.33 -20.45
C PHE A 4 9.74 0.43 -21.53
N VAL A 5 10.11 0.26 -22.80
CA VAL A 5 9.42 0.86 -23.95
C VAL A 5 8.31 -0.07 -24.47
N SER A 6 8.48 -1.38 -24.29
CA SER A 6 7.52 -2.40 -24.73
C SER A 6 6.45 -2.73 -23.67
N ASP A 7 6.78 -2.60 -22.40
CA ASP A 7 5.89 -2.76 -21.26
C ASP A 7 6.15 -1.64 -20.21
N PRO A 8 5.53 -0.46 -20.39
CA PRO A 8 5.64 0.64 -19.45
C PRO A 8 4.84 0.39 -18.16
N LEU A 9 3.97 -0.62 -18.11
CA LEU A 9 3.11 -0.90 -16.96
C LEU A 9 3.84 -1.70 -15.88
N GLU A 10 4.77 -2.59 -16.26
CA GLU A 10 5.65 -3.32 -15.33
C GLU A 10 6.34 -2.37 -14.32
N PRO A 11 7.17 -1.37 -14.73
CA PRO A 11 7.86 -0.49 -13.79
C PRO A 11 6.89 0.41 -13.01
N LEU A 12 5.79 0.85 -13.63
CA LEU A 12 4.81 1.70 -12.97
C LEU A 12 4.09 0.95 -11.83
N GLY A 13 3.67 -0.29 -12.09
CA GLY A 13 2.98 -1.11 -11.10
C GLY A 13 3.88 -1.52 -9.94
N ILE A 14 5.16 -1.79 -10.19
CA ILE A 14 6.14 -2.06 -9.12
C ILE A 14 6.31 -0.82 -8.23
N VAL A 15 6.49 0.37 -8.82
CA VAL A 15 6.68 1.62 -8.05
C VAL A 15 5.43 1.97 -7.26
N MET A 16 4.26 1.95 -7.89
CA MET A 16 3.00 2.29 -7.22
C MET A 16 2.61 1.26 -6.15
N GLY A 17 2.86 -0.03 -6.42
CA GLY A 17 2.63 -1.10 -5.46
C GLY A 17 3.51 -0.95 -4.23
N THR A 18 4.81 -0.69 -4.44
CA THR A 18 5.76 -0.43 -3.35
C THR A 18 5.39 0.81 -2.55
N LEU A 19 5.03 1.91 -3.22
CA LEU A 19 4.60 3.13 -2.56
C LEU A 19 3.37 2.89 -1.68
N LEU A 20 2.39 2.13 -2.17
CA LEU A 20 1.18 1.85 -1.42
C LEU A 20 1.46 0.98 -0.18
N VAL A 21 2.36 0.01 -0.28
CA VAL A 21 2.87 -0.75 0.88
C VAL A 21 3.49 0.18 1.91
N LEU A 22 4.37 1.09 1.48
CA LEU A 22 5.02 2.05 2.36
C LEU A 22 4.02 2.97 3.05
N ILE A 23 2.99 3.44 2.34
CA ILE A 23 1.91 4.25 2.91
C ILE A 23 1.14 3.48 3.98
N GLY A 24 0.79 2.22 3.72
CA GLY A 24 0.10 1.39 4.70
C GLY A 24 0.96 1.17 5.96
N ILE A 25 2.25 0.89 5.80
CA ILE A 25 3.20 0.78 6.93
C ILE A 25 3.31 2.11 7.68
N ALA A 26 3.52 3.23 6.97
CA ALA A 26 3.62 4.55 7.59
C ALA A 26 2.35 4.91 8.38
N THR A 27 1.19 4.52 7.88
CA THR A 27 -0.10 4.68 8.57
C THR A 27 -0.11 3.87 9.88
N LEU A 28 0.33 2.61 9.85
CA LEU A 28 0.42 1.76 11.04
C LEU A 28 1.49 2.17 12.04
N VAL A 29 2.56 2.84 11.61
CA VAL A 29 3.67 3.24 12.50
C VAL A 29 3.44 4.63 13.09
N GLY A 30 3.00 5.59 12.28
CA GLY A 30 2.85 6.98 12.73
C GLY A 30 1.91 7.11 13.92
N THR A 31 0.81 6.34 13.93
CA THR A 31 -0.17 6.17 15.02
C THR A 31 -0.62 7.38 15.87
N PRO A 32 -0.61 8.67 15.44
CA PRO A 32 -1.18 9.73 16.30
C PRO A 32 -2.72 9.63 16.32
N TRP A 33 -3.28 8.92 15.33
CA TRP A 33 -4.68 8.62 15.18
C TRP A 33 -5.15 7.59 16.22
N ALA A 34 -4.32 6.61 16.60
CA ALA A 34 -4.72 5.54 17.51
C ALA A 34 -5.22 6.11 18.85
N SER A 35 -4.48 7.06 19.42
CA SER A 35 -4.84 7.75 20.67
C SER A 35 -5.94 8.81 20.50
N LYS A 36 -6.27 9.21 19.26
CA LYS A 36 -7.29 10.24 18.95
C LYS A 36 -8.57 9.66 18.34
N SER A 37 -8.67 8.34 18.18
CA SER A 37 -9.73 7.67 17.41
C SER A 37 -11.15 7.87 17.96
N GLY A 38 -11.32 8.36 19.19
CA GLY A 38 -12.63 8.57 19.84
C GLY A 38 -13.40 7.29 20.17
N SER A 39 -13.18 6.18 19.44
CA SER A 39 -13.70 4.85 19.71
C SER A 39 -12.79 3.73 19.19
N ALA A 40 -12.88 2.54 19.80
CA ALA A 40 -12.14 1.35 19.37
C ALA A 40 -12.57 0.86 17.97
N LEU A 41 -13.84 1.06 17.58
CA LEU A 41 -14.35 0.66 16.27
C LEU A 41 -13.66 1.41 15.14
N ILE A 42 -13.46 2.72 15.30
CA ILE A 42 -12.74 3.56 14.34
C ILE A 42 -11.29 3.11 14.21
N MET A 43 -10.64 2.78 15.34
CA MET A 43 -9.27 2.29 15.37
C MET A 43 -9.12 0.99 14.56
N ILE A 44 -10.03 0.03 14.75
CA ILE A 44 -10.04 -1.24 14.01
C ILE A 44 -10.19 -1.00 12.50
N GLY A 45 -11.11 -0.11 12.10
CA GLY A 45 -11.31 0.26 10.70
C GLY A 45 -10.05 0.85 10.06
N GLN A 46 -9.31 1.69 10.79
CA GLN A 46 -8.05 2.27 10.29
C GLN A 46 -6.94 1.22 10.14
N ILE A 47 -6.81 0.31 11.11
CA ILE A 47 -5.88 -0.83 11.00
C ILE A 47 -6.21 -1.68 9.78
N PHE A 48 -7.49 -2.01 9.61
CA PHE A 48 -7.95 -2.80 8.47
C PHE A 48 -7.67 -2.10 7.13
N GLY A 49 -7.92 -0.79 7.04
CA GLY A 49 -7.60 0.01 5.86
C GLY A 49 -6.11 0.02 5.54
N ALA A 50 -5.26 0.16 6.56
CA ALA A 50 -3.81 0.16 6.38
C ALA A 50 -3.28 -1.22 5.93
N LEU A 51 -3.77 -2.31 6.53
CA LEU A 51 -3.44 -3.68 6.10
C LEU A 51 -3.93 -3.96 4.67
N SER A 52 -5.11 -3.45 4.31
CA SER A 52 -5.64 -3.56 2.95
C SER A 52 -4.75 -2.82 1.95
N ALA A 53 -4.27 -1.61 2.28
CA ALA A 53 -3.34 -0.87 1.43
C ALA A 53 -2.03 -1.65 1.21
N ILE A 54 -1.48 -2.26 2.26
CA ILE A 54 -0.30 -3.14 2.15
C ILE A 54 -0.59 -4.31 1.21
N GLY A 55 -1.71 -5.02 1.43
CA GLY A 55 -2.08 -6.16 0.61
C GLY A 55 -2.27 -5.80 -0.86
N ILE A 56 -2.98 -4.71 -1.15
CA ILE A 56 -3.22 -4.21 -2.51
C ILE A 56 -1.90 -3.79 -3.16
N GLY A 57 -1.04 -3.07 -2.44
CA GLY A 57 0.26 -2.63 -2.96
C GLY A 57 1.18 -3.80 -3.32
N ALA A 58 1.25 -4.80 -2.44
CA ALA A 58 2.02 -6.02 -2.69
C ALA A 58 1.44 -6.80 -3.88
N ALA A 59 0.11 -6.92 -3.98
CA ALA A 59 -0.56 -7.58 -5.11
C ALA A 59 -0.28 -6.85 -6.43
N LEU A 60 -0.32 -5.51 -6.44
CA LEU A 60 -0.03 -4.70 -7.62
C LEU A 60 1.42 -4.94 -8.10
N ALA A 61 2.39 -4.86 -7.19
CA ALA A 61 3.80 -5.10 -7.52
C ALA A 61 4.05 -6.55 -7.99
N TRP A 62 3.34 -7.51 -7.42
CA TRP A 62 3.44 -8.92 -7.81
C TRP A 62 2.86 -9.19 -9.19
N VAL A 63 1.64 -8.71 -9.48
CA VAL A 63 0.99 -8.89 -10.79
C VAL A 63 1.77 -8.18 -11.89
N SER A 64 2.29 -6.98 -11.63
CA SER A 64 3.07 -6.25 -12.64
C SER A 64 4.43 -6.88 -12.94
N ARG A 65 4.94 -7.77 -12.08
CA ARG A 65 6.18 -8.53 -12.30
C ARG A 65 5.94 -9.89 -12.97
N ALA A 66 4.76 -10.47 -12.76
CA ALA A 66 4.41 -11.83 -13.20
C ALA A 66 4.22 -11.90 -14.71
#